data_AF-A0A9X6ACH9-F1
#
_entry.id   AF-A0A9X6ACH9-F1
#
_cell.length_a   1.000
_cell.length_b   1.000
_cell.length_c   1.000
_cell.angle_alpha   90.00
_cell.angle_beta   90.00
_cell.angle_gamma   90.00
#
_symmetry.space_group_name_H-M   'P 1'
#
loop_
_entity.id
_entity.type
_entity.pdbx_description
1 polymer ?
#
loop_
_entity_poly.entity_id
_entity_poly.type
_entity_poly.pdbx_seq_one_letter_code
_entity_poly.pdbx_strand_id
1 'polypeptide(L)'
;QEPFECLVEICAHDDLRTVLWPMPTDNDTDSWTLRAETWQHPDVMLGGSDAGAHLDRMCGAPYTTRFLGDCLRGRKLTTLEAAVKMLTDDPARLFGLRERGRITEGFHGDLVLFDPERVDAGKATLVHDLPGESPRLDSKAIGITAVWVNGVESIRGDVVTGAVPGKVLRSGRDTQTVSTR
;
A
#
# COMPACT_ATOMS: atom_id res chain seq x y z
N GLN A 1 -26.69 -25.62 20.76
CA GLN A 1 -25.72 -24.62 21.22
C GLN A 1 -26.02 -23.34 20.47
N GLU A 2 -26.05 -22.20 21.15
CA GLU A 2 -26.25 -20.91 20.50
C GLU A 2 -24.99 -20.51 19.70
N PRO A 3 -25.10 -19.87 18.52
CA PRO A 3 -23.94 -19.47 17.71
C PRO A 3 -22.91 -18.64 18.48
N PHE A 4 -23.37 -17.76 19.36
CA PHE A 4 -22.48 -16.94 20.19
C PHE A 4 -21.65 -17.79 21.18
N GLU A 5 -22.27 -18.77 21.82
CA GLU A 5 -21.60 -19.68 22.75
C GLU A 5 -20.51 -20.49 22.03
N CYS A 6 -20.81 -20.98 20.83
CA CYS A 6 -19.84 -21.69 19.98
C CYS A 6 -18.63 -20.81 19.64
N LEU A 7 -18.85 -19.54 19.27
CA LEU A 7 -17.75 -18.61 18.98
C LEU A 7 -16.89 -18.31 20.22
N VAL A 8 -17.52 -18.13 21.38
CA VAL A 8 -16.80 -17.93 22.65
C VAL A 8 -15.97 -19.16 22.99
N GLU A 9 -16.52 -20.36 22.83
CA GLU A 9 -15.80 -21.61 23.06
C GLU A 9 -14.61 -21.76 22.11
N ILE A 10 -14.75 -21.46 20.81
CA ILE A 10 -13.64 -21.49 19.85
C ILE A 10 -12.51 -20.56 20.32
N CYS A 11 -12.82 -19.31 20.64
CA CYS A 11 -11.82 -18.36 21.11
C CYS A 11 -11.18 -18.80 22.44
N ALA A 12 -11.96 -19.32 23.39
CA ALA A 12 -11.44 -19.78 24.67
C ALA A 12 -10.57 -21.04 24.54
N HIS A 13 -10.95 -22.00 23.68
CA HIS A 13 -10.20 -23.22 23.43
C HIS A 13 -8.88 -22.98 22.69
N ASP A 14 -8.78 -21.89 21.94
CA ASP A 14 -7.56 -21.49 21.22
C ASP A 14 -6.78 -20.39 21.96
N ASP A 15 -6.95 -20.26 23.28
CA ASP A 15 -6.24 -19.28 24.12
C ASP A 15 -6.34 -17.83 23.58
N LEU A 16 -7.51 -17.46 23.07
CA LEU A 16 -7.83 -16.17 22.46
C LEU A 16 -7.00 -15.82 21.20
N ARG A 17 -6.35 -16.81 20.57
CA ARG A 17 -5.57 -16.60 19.33
C ARG A 17 -6.44 -16.47 18.08
N THR A 18 -7.65 -17.03 18.09
CA THR A 18 -8.61 -16.90 16.99
C THR A 18 -9.21 -15.49 16.95
N VAL A 19 -8.98 -14.77 15.85
CA VAL A 19 -9.58 -13.46 15.58
C VAL A 19 -10.85 -13.63 14.75
N LEU A 20 -12.00 -13.24 15.31
CA LEU A 20 -13.27 -13.19 14.60
C LEU A 20 -13.44 -11.80 13.99
N TRP A 21 -13.44 -11.74 12.65
CA TRP A 21 -13.54 -10.49 11.92
C TRP A 21 -14.79 -10.49 11.02
N PRO A 22 -15.70 -9.52 11.15
CA PRO A 22 -16.85 -9.44 10.26
C PRO A 22 -16.37 -9.16 8.83
N MET A 23 -16.93 -9.89 7.87
CA MET A 23 -16.64 -9.63 6.47
C MET A 23 -17.25 -8.28 6.06
N PRO A 24 -16.55 -7.47 5.25
CA PRO A 24 -17.10 -6.23 4.72
C PRO A 24 -18.37 -6.53 3.93
N THR A 25 -19.43 -5.74 4.14
CA THR A 25 -20.70 -5.88 3.42
C THR A 25 -20.65 -5.30 2.02
N ASP A 26 -19.55 -4.67 1.63
CA ASP A 26 -19.36 -3.85 0.42
C ASP A 26 -18.41 -4.52 -0.59
N ASN A 27 -18.37 -5.86 -0.64
CA ASN A 27 -17.51 -6.64 -1.54
C ASN A 27 -18.22 -7.18 -2.79
N ASP A 28 -19.41 -6.68 -3.10
CA ASP A 28 -20.18 -6.99 -4.31
C ASP A 28 -19.74 -6.14 -5.52
N THR A 29 -20.22 -6.52 -6.71
CA THR A 29 -19.87 -5.85 -7.98
C THR A 29 -20.25 -4.36 -8.02
N ASP A 30 -21.40 -3.99 -7.46
CA ASP A 30 -21.89 -2.61 -7.51
C ASP A 30 -21.04 -1.72 -6.61
N SER A 31 -20.71 -2.20 -5.41
CA SER A 31 -19.77 -1.54 -4.51
C SER A 31 -18.38 -1.35 -5.14
N TRP A 32 -17.88 -2.31 -5.94
CA TRP A 32 -16.61 -2.16 -6.65
C TRP A 32 -16.68 -1.18 -7.84
N THR A 33 -17.80 -1.15 -8.54
CA THR A 33 -18.06 -0.18 -9.61
C THR A 33 -18.06 1.24 -9.05
N LEU A 34 -18.76 1.46 -7.93
CA LEU A 34 -18.79 2.76 -7.24
C LEU A 34 -17.38 3.22 -6.82
N ARG A 35 -16.53 2.31 -6.34
CA ARG A 35 -15.11 2.63 -6.02
C ARG A 35 -14.35 3.08 -7.25
N ALA A 36 -14.46 2.34 -8.35
CA ALA A 36 -13.77 2.67 -9.59
C ALA A 36 -14.22 4.04 -10.14
N GLU A 37 -15.51 4.35 -10.10
CA GLU A 37 -16.06 5.66 -10.48
C GLU A 37 -15.54 6.77 -9.56
N THR A 38 -15.55 6.53 -8.25
CA THR A 38 -15.08 7.50 -7.24
C THR A 38 -13.60 7.84 -7.44
N TRP A 39 -12.76 6.85 -7.78
CA TRP A 39 -11.33 7.06 -8.04
C TRP A 39 -11.04 7.91 -9.30
N GLN A 40 -12.02 8.09 -10.19
CA GLN A 40 -11.86 9.02 -11.33
C GLN A 40 -12.14 10.48 -10.95
N HIS A 41 -12.68 10.74 -9.76
CA HIS A 41 -12.99 12.08 -9.33
C HIS A 41 -11.70 12.87 -9.02
N PRO A 42 -11.55 14.11 -9.50
CA PRO A 42 -10.31 14.90 -9.32
C PRO A 42 -9.96 15.21 -7.86
N ASP A 43 -10.94 15.15 -6.96
CA ASP A 43 -10.77 15.40 -5.51
C ASP A 43 -10.56 14.12 -4.70
N VAL A 44 -10.43 12.97 -5.38
CA VAL A 44 -10.18 11.68 -4.74
C VAL A 44 -8.76 11.24 -5.04
N MET A 45 -8.08 10.77 -4.01
CA MET A 45 -6.77 10.15 -4.11
C MET A 45 -6.82 8.74 -3.53
N LEU A 46 -6.15 7.81 -4.21
CA LEU A 46 -5.96 6.48 -3.66
C LEU A 46 -5.08 6.56 -2.40
N GLY A 47 -5.57 5.99 -1.30
CA GLY A 47 -4.85 5.92 -0.03
C GLY A 47 -5.34 4.72 0.80
N GLY A 48 -4.76 4.53 1.98
CA GLY A 48 -5.25 3.52 2.93
C GLY A 48 -4.19 2.68 3.63
N SER A 49 -2.90 3.07 3.62
CA SER A 49 -1.92 2.33 4.42
C SER A 49 -2.03 2.58 5.93
N ASP A 50 -2.66 3.71 6.31
CA ASP A 50 -2.69 4.25 7.68
C ASP A 50 -1.31 4.26 8.39
N ALA A 51 -0.24 4.25 7.59
CA ALA A 51 1.18 4.27 7.96
C ALA A 51 1.59 3.37 9.16
N GLY A 52 0.85 2.30 9.44
CA GLY A 52 1.11 1.44 10.59
C GLY A 52 0.66 2.00 11.94
N ALA A 53 -0.43 2.78 12.00
CA ALA A 53 -1.02 3.20 13.28
C ALA A 53 -1.70 2.04 14.05
N HIS A 54 -2.21 1.04 13.31
CA HIS A 54 -2.94 -0.11 13.85
C HIS A 54 -2.29 -1.44 13.45
N LEU A 55 -1.00 -1.60 13.75
CA LEU A 55 -0.15 -2.70 13.27
C LEU A 55 -0.69 -4.11 13.59
N ASP A 56 -1.45 -4.29 14.66
CA ASP A 56 -2.06 -5.56 15.08
C ASP A 56 -3.45 -5.82 14.49
N ARG A 57 -4.09 -4.80 13.89
CA ARG A 57 -5.48 -4.86 13.38
C ARG A 57 -5.59 -4.69 11.87
N MET A 58 -4.67 -3.96 11.24
CA MET A 58 -4.74 -3.62 9.82
C MET A 58 -3.39 -3.82 9.14
N CYS A 59 -3.39 -4.57 8.04
CA CYS A 59 -2.23 -4.71 7.16
C CYS A 59 -2.40 -3.81 5.93
N GLY A 60 -2.22 -2.50 6.11
CA GLY A 60 -2.38 -1.49 5.05
C GLY A 60 -1.15 -1.27 4.18
N ALA A 61 0.05 -1.63 4.66
CA ALA A 61 1.31 -1.51 3.93
C ALA A 61 1.32 -2.11 2.51
N PRO A 62 0.73 -3.30 2.24
CA PRO A 62 0.78 -3.92 0.92
C PRO A 62 -0.18 -3.33 -0.13
N TYR A 63 -0.94 -2.26 0.19
CA TYR A 63 -2.02 -1.80 -0.70
C TYR A 63 -1.54 -1.48 -2.12
N THR A 64 -0.33 -0.94 -2.29
CA THR A 64 0.21 -0.55 -3.59
C THR A 64 0.46 -1.75 -4.50
N THR A 65 1.15 -2.78 -4.02
CA THR A 65 1.42 -3.98 -4.82
C THR A 65 0.17 -4.81 -5.05
N ARG A 66 -0.72 -4.87 -4.05
CA ARG A 66 -2.03 -5.51 -4.19
C ARG A 66 -2.89 -4.82 -5.24
N PHE A 67 -2.91 -3.49 -5.24
CA PHE A 67 -3.67 -2.69 -6.20
C PHE A 67 -3.13 -2.85 -7.63
N LEU A 68 -1.81 -2.81 -7.81
CA LEU A 68 -1.18 -3.09 -9.12
C LEU A 68 -1.51 -4.49 -9.63
N GLY A 69 -1.40 -5.50 -8.76
CA GLY A 69 -1.76 -6.89 -9.08
C GLY A 69 -3.23 -7.05 -9.48
N ASP A 70 -4.14 -6.40 -8.76
CA ASP A 70 -5.58 -6.41 -9.06
C ASP A 70 -5.91 -5.70 -10.39
N CYS A 71 -5.25 -4.58 -10.69
CA CYS A 71 -5.44 -3.86 -11.96
C CYS A 71 -4.96 -4.68 -13.17
N LEU A 72 -3.91 -5.49 -13.00
CA LEU A 72 -3.35 -6.32 -14.07
C LEU A 72 -4.12 -7.64 -14.25
N ARG A 73 -4.41 -8.32 -13.14
CA ARG A 73 -4.84 -9.73 -13.14
C ARG A 73 -6.14 -9.98 -12.36
N GLY A 74 -6.57 -9.06 -11.51
CA GLY A 74 -7.79 -9.16 -10.69
C GLY A 74 -8.98 -8.49 -11.35
N ARG A 75 -9.60 -7.53 -10.65
CA ARG A 75 -10.83 -6.85 -11.11
C ARG A 75 -10.61 -5.87 -12.26
N LYS A 76 -9.36 -5.43 -12.48
CA LYS A 76 -8.99 -4.52 -13.58
C LYS A 76 -9.80 -3.22 -13.59
N LEU A 77 -9.99 -2.64 -12.41
CA LEU A 77 -10.81 -1.44 -12.19
C LEU A 77 -10.23 -0.18 -12.87
N THR A 78 -8.95 -0.19 -13.22
CA THR A 78 -8.31 0.84 -14.03
C THR A 78 -7.11 0.27 -14.79
N THR A 79 -6.54 1.03 -15.73
CA THR A 79 -5.36 0.61 -16.49
C THR A 79 -4.10 0.64 -15.63
N LEU A 80 -3.04 -0.06 -16.05
CA LEU A 80 -1.77 -0.03 -15.32
C LEU A 80 -1.20 1.40 -15.23
N GLU A 81 -1.25 2.15 -16.32
CA GLU A 81 -0.73 3.52 -16.39
C GLU A 81 -1.50 4.46 -15.46
N ALA A 82 -2.82 4.32 -15.40
CA ALA A 82 -3.66 5.06 -14.47
C ALA A 82 -3.37 4.66 -13.02
N ALA A 83 -3.22 3.36 -12.73
CA ALA A 83 -2.86 2.88 -11.41
C ALA A 83 -1.48 3.40 -10.95
N VAL A 84 -0.46 3.37 -11.82
CA VAL A 84 0.86 3.95 -11.55
C VAL A 84 0.74 5.44 -11.29
N LYS A 85 0.00 6.18 -12.13
CA LYS A 85 -0.24 7.62 -11.96
C LYS A 85 -0.87 7.95 -10.59
N MET A 86 -1.89 7.18 -10.18
CA MET A 86 -2.55 7.32 -8.87
C MET A 86 -1.60 7.10 -7.68
N LEU A 87 -0.58 6.25 -7.87
CA LEU A 87 0.43 5.94 -6.85
C LEU A 87 1.64 6.89 -6.88
N THR A 88 1.86 7.64 -7.97
CA THR A 88 3.08 8.46 -8.14
C THR A 88 2.78 9.94 -8.40
N ASP A 89 2.25 10.28 -9.57
CA ASP A 89 2.08 11.66 -10.02
C ASP A 89 0.98 12.38 -9.23
N ASP A 90 -0.13 11.72 -8.96
CA ASP A 90 -1.23 12.32 -8.20
C ASP A 90 -0.81 12.75 -6.78
N PRO A 91 -0.22 11.87 -5.94
CA PRO A 91 0.30 12.29 -4.64
C PRO A 91 1.41 13.34 -4.78
N ALA A 92 2.34 13.20 -5.73
CA ALA A 92 3.39 14.20 -5.93
C ALA A 92 2.81 15.58 -6.24
N ARG A 93 1.78 15.67 -7.08
CA ARG A 93 1.11 16.92 -7.42
C ARG A 93 0.28 17.49 -6.28
N LEU A 94 -0.41 16.65 -5.51
CA LEU A 94 -1.20 17.10 -4.35
C LEU A 94 -0.32 17.69 -3.25
N PHE A 95 0.81 17.03 -2.95
CA PHE A 95 1.77 17.50 -1.95
C PHE A 95 2.75 18.55 -2.51
N GLY A 96 2.65 18.87 -3.81
CA GLY A 96 3.50 19.84 -4.47
C GLY A 96 4.96 19.44 -4.55
N LEU A 97 5.28 18.16 -4.54
CA LEU A 97 6.64 17.64 -4.58
C LEU A 97 7.32 18.08 -5.88
N ARG A 98 8.43 18.82 -5.77
CA ARG A 98 9.21 19.23 -6.94
C ARG A 98 9.94 18.01 -7.50
N GLU A 99 9.88 17.85 -8.82
CA GLU A 99 10.75 16.93 -9.56
C GLU A 99 10.63 15.45 -9.12
N ARG A 100 9.42 15.03 -8.69
CA ARG A 100 9.10 13.65 -8.27
C ARG A 100 7.77 13.17 -8.86
N GLY A 101 7.54 11.86 -8.80
CA GLY A 101 6.28 11.22 -9.22
C GLY A 101 6.17 10.92 -10.72
N ARG A 102 7.17 11.32 -11.52
CA ARG A 102 7.26 11.07 -12.97
C ARG A 102 8.67 10.66 -13.37
N ILE A 103 8.77 9.86 -14.43
CA ILE A 103 10.03 9.55 -15.09
C ILE A 103 10.27 10.62 -16.16
N THR A 104 11.10 11.60 -15.84
CA THR A 104 11.44 12.73 -16.72
C THR A 104 12.87 13.14 -16.47
N GLU A 105 13.60 13.58 -17.50
CA GLU A 105 14.96 14.08 -17.33
C GLU A 105 15.01 15.24 -16.33
N GLY A 106 16.02 15.23 -15.46
CA GLY A 106 16.16 16.19 -14.36
C GLY A 106 15.36 15.87 -13.10
N PHE A 107 14.45 14.89 -13.11
CA PHE A 107 13.72 14.48 -11.91
C PHE A 107 14.56 13.58 -11.01
N HIS A 108 14.18 13.47 -9.74
CA HIS A 108 14.79 12.55 -8.80
C HIS A 108 14.69 11.11 -9.29
N GLY A 109 15.77 10.32 -9.11
CA GLY A 109 15.80 8.89 -9.43
C GLY A 109 15.04 8.02 -8.43
N ASP A 110 13.77 8.35 -8.15
CA ASP A 110 12.86 7.54 -7.36
C ASP A 110 12.11 6.59 -8.30
N LEU A 111 12.53 5.33 -8.33
CA LEU A 111 12.09 4.36 -9.33
C LEU A 111 11.74 3.03 -8.65
N VAL A 112 10.74 2.35 -9.20
CA VAL A 112 10.39 0.97 -8.83
C VAL A 112 10.38 0.15 -10.10
N LEU A 113 11.16 -0.93 -10.12
CA LEU A 113 11.10 -1.96 -11.14
C LEU A 113 10.37 -3.16 -10.57
N PHE A 114 9.27 -3.54 -11.21
CA PHE A 114 8.46 -4.69 -10.81
C PHE A 114 8.12 -5.56 -12.02
N ASP A 115 7.85 -6.83 -11.76
CA ASP A 115 7.38 -7.80 -12.75
C ASP A 115 5.85 -7.71 -12.86
N PRO A 116 5.29 -7.25 -14.01
CA PRO A 116 3.85 -7.12 -14.18
C PRO A 116 3.11 -8.46 -14.12
N GLU A 117 3.76 -9.57 -14.42
CA GLU A 117 3.15 -10.90 -14.33
C GLU A 117 3.00 -11.37 -12.88
N ARG A 118 3.84 -10.85 -11.97
CA ARG A 118 3.95 -11.34 -10.59
C ARG A 118 3.57 -10.34 -9.51
N VAL A 119 3.59 -9.03 -9.80
CA VAL A 119 3.42 -7.98 -8.78
C VAL A 119 2.14 -8.19 -7.97
N ASP A 120 2.28 -8.40 -6.66
CA ASP A 120 1.15 -8.64 -5.75
C ASP A 120 1.60 -8.44 -4.29
N ALA A 121 0.71 -8.74 -3.36
CA ALA A 121 0.98 -8.83 -1.94
C ALA A 121 0.88 -10.28 -1.45
N GLY A 122 1.78 -10.66 -0.56
CA GLY A 122 1.69 -11.91 0.19
C GLY A 122 0.48 -11.93 1.13
N LYS A 123 0.19 -13.11 1.68
CA LYS A 123 -0.81 -13.23 2.75
C LYS A 123 -0.34 -12.42 3.96
N ALA A 124 -1.26 -11.70 4.59
CA ALA A 124 -0.99 -11.06 5.87
C ALA A 124 -0.68 -12.13 6.92
N THR A 125 0.38 -11.93 7.70
CA THR A 125 0.82 -12.84 8.76
C THR A 125 1.17 -12.05 10.02
N LEU A 126 0.94 -12.64 11.19
CA LEU A 126 1.36 -12.04 12.46
C LEU A 126 2.84 -12.36 12.69
N VAL A 127 3.66 -11.32 12.87
CA VAL A 127 5.08 -11.41 13.20
C VAL A 127 5.35 -10.67 14.51
N HIS A 128 6.43 -11.04 15.22
CA HIS A 128 6.79 -10.49 16.53
C HIS A 128 8.20 -9.88 16.47
N ASP A 129 8.35 -8.78 15.73
CA ASP A 129 9.66 -8.19 15.42
C ASP A 129 9.76 -6.70 15.83
N LEU A 130 8.77 -6.20 16.57
CA LEU A 130 8.80 -4.88 17.20
C LEU A 130 9.52 -4.95 18.57
N PRO A 131 9.98 -3.80 19.11
CA PRO A 131 10.56 -3.75 20.45
C PRO A 131 9.69 -4.45 21.50
N GLY A 132 10.30 -5.31 22.31
CA GLY A 132 9.60 -6.13 23.31
C GLY A 132 8.81 -7.31 22.72
N GLU A 133 9.17 -7.78 21.52
CA GLU A 133 8.50 -8.90 20.81
C GLU A 133 7.01 -8.63 20.56
N SER A 134 6.62 -7.36 20.43
CA SER A 134 5.22 -7.00 20.20
C SER A 134 4.78 -7.44 18.79
N PRO A 135 3.53 -7.93 18.64
CA PRO A 135 3.06 -8.42 17.37
C PRO A 135 2.71 -7.29 16.39
N ARG A 136 2.87 -7.57 15.09
CA ARG A 136 2.29 -6.79 13.99
C ARG A 136 1.90 -7.68 12.82
N LEU A 137 0.96 -7.22 12.01
CA LEU A 137 0.61 -7.80 10.73
C LEU A 137 1.61 -7.34 9.67
N ASP A 138 2.18 -8.31 8.96
CA ASP A 138 3.10 -8.09 7.86
C ASP A 138 2.62 -8.81 6.59
N SER A 139 2.86 -8.18 5.45
CA SER A 139 2.62 -8.76 4.12
C SER A 139 3.76 -8.35 3.20
N LYS A 140 4.53 -9.34 2.77
CA LYS A 140 5.65 -9.10 1.85
C LYS A 140 5.14 -8.72 0.48
N ALA A 141 5.84 -7.78 -0.15
CA ALA A 141 5.66 -7.54 -1.59
C ALA A 141 6.09 -8.79 -2.38
N ILE A 142 5.44 -9.02 -3.51
CA ILE A 142 5.81 -10.05 -4.48
C ILE A 142 6.09 -9.34 -5.79
N GLY A 143 7.16 -9.74 -6.49
CA GLY A 143 7.46 -9.26 -7.84
C GLY A 143 8.12 -7.89 -7.90
N ILE A 144 8.65 -7.36 -6.78
CA ILE A 144 9.47 -6.14 -6.80
C ILE A 144 10.93 -6.53 -7.08
N THR A 145 11.43 -6.15 -8.25
CA THR A 145 12.79 -6.47 -8.68
C THR A 145 13.81 -5.52 -8.07
N ALA A 146 13.50 -4.21 -8.04
CA ALA A 146 14.38 -3.22 -7.45
C ALA A 146 13.65 -1.91 -7.13
N VAL A 147 14.18 -1.18 -6.15
CA VAL A 147 13.72 0.16 -5.77
C VAL A 147 14.92 1.08 -5.65
N TRP A 148 14.83 2.25 -6.29
CA TRP A 148 15.79 3.34 -6.16
C TRP A 148 15.13 4.52 -5.48
N VAL A 149 15.89 5.16 -4.59
CA VAL A 149 15.49 6.40 -3.93
C VAL A 149 16.62 7.39 -4.14
N ASN A 150 16.30 8.55 -4.71
CA ASN A 150 17.29 9.56 -5.12
C ASN A 150 18.43 8.98 -5.99
N GLY A 151 18.12 7.99 -6.85
CA GLY A 151 19.07 7.33 -7.74
C GLY A 151 19.92 6.22 -7.09
N VAL A 152 19.73 5.95 -5.79
CA VAL A 152 20.49 4.92 -5.07
C VAL A 152 19.60 3.70 -4.82
N GLU A 153 20.10 2.53 -5.22
CA GLU A 153 19.41 1.26 -5.06
C GLU A 153 19.25 0.88 -3.59
N SER A 154 18.01 0.87 -3.12
CA SER A 154 17.63 0.60 -1.72
C SER A 154 17.06 -0.80 -1.52
N ILE A 155 16.50 -1.40 -2.58
CA ILE A 155 15.97 -2.78 -2.59
C ILE A 155 16.43 -3.47 -3.87
N ARG A 156 16.84 -4.74 -3.76
CA ARG A 156 17.14 -5.63 -4.89
C ARG A 156 16.61 -7.04 -4.60
N GLY A 157 15.74 -7.56 -5.48
CA GLY A 157 15.16 -8.90 -5.34
C GLY A 157 14.47 -9.12 -3.99
N ASP A 158 13.60 -8.18 -3.59
CA ASP A 158 12.93 -8.16 -2.28
C ASP A 158 13.85 -8.10 -1.05
N VAL A 159 15.14 -7.79 -1.22
CA VAL A 159 16.11 -7.62 -0.13
C VAL A 159 16.52 -6.16 0.01
N VAL A 160 16.45 -5.62 1.23
CA VAL A 160 16.90 -4.27 1.56
C VAL A 160 18.43 -4.22 1.52
N THR A 161 19.01 -3.24 0.82
CA THR A 161 20.47 -3.13 0.64
C THR A 161 21.19 -2.50 1.84
N GLY A 162 20.43 -1.88 2.76
CA GLY A 162 20.96 -1.07 3.86
C GLY A 162 21.24 0.38 3.48
N ALA A 163 21.14 0.74 2.20
CA ALA A 163 21.24 2.13 1.77
C ALA A 163 20.03 2.93 2.29
N VAL A 164 20.30 4.10 2.88
CA VAL A 164 19.29 5.03 3.39
C VAL A 164 19.38 6.40 2.69
N PRO A 165 19.23 6.46 1.36
CA PRO A 165 19.44 7.68 0.56
C PRO A 165 18.28 8.68 0.68
N GLY A 166 17.26 8.37 1.49
CA GLY A 166 16.10 9.23 1.72
C GLY A 166 16.49 10.59 2.28
N LYS A 167 15.69 11.61 1.95
CA LYS A 167 15.86 12.98 2.45
C LYS A 167 14.57 13.47 3.05
N VAL A 168 14.69 14.26 4.12
CA VAL A 168 13.55 15.03 4.64
C VAL A 168 13.19 16.10 3.62
N LEU A 169 11.98 16.01 3.06
CA LEU A 169 11.45 17.02 2.14
C LEU A 169 10.92 18.20 2.95
N ARG A 170 11.39 19.41 2.65
CA ARG A 170 11.07 20.64 3.38
C ARG A 170 10.14 21.52 2.55
N SER A 171 9.08 22.01 3.20
CA SER A 171 8.13 22.94 2.59
C SER A 171 8.84 24.18 2.04
N GLY A 172 8.44 24.62 0.84
CA GLY A 172 8.99 25.78 0.14
C GLY A 172 10.35 25.56 -0.54
N ARG A 173 11.12 24.54 -0.11
CA ARG A 173 12.39 24.12 -0.73
C ARG A 173 12.21 22.95 -1.69
N ASP A 174 11.61 21.88 -1.20
CA ASP A 174 11.42 20.63 -1.97
C ASP A 174 9.97 20.49 -2.45
N THR A 175 9.09 21.40 -1.99
CA THR A 175 7.70 21.48 -2.42
C THR A 175 7.32 22.89 -2.87
N GLN A 176 6.29 22.99 -3.70
CA GLN A 176 5.60 24.22 -4.05
C GLN A 176 4.20 24.23 -3.42
N THR A 177 3.68 25.42 -3.09
CA THR A 177 2.31 25.57 -2.61
C THR A 177 1.33 25.18 -3.71
N VAL A 178 0.48 24.21 -3.41
CA VAL A 178 -0.60 23.78 -4.30
C VAL A 178 -1.87 24.55 -3.90
N SER A 179 -2.46 25.28 -4.84
CA SER A 179 -3.75 25.93 -4.59
C SER A 179 -4.83 24.86 -4.42
N THR A 180 -5.70 25.05 -3.44
CA THR A 180 -7.00 24.38 -3.45
C THR A 180 -7.78 24.88 -4.66
N ARG A 181 -8.47 23.97 -5.36
CA ARG A 181 -9.43 24.33 -6.41
C ARG A 181 -10.79 24.57 -5.80
#